data_AF-A0A396FPX1-F1
#
_entry.id   AF-A0A396FPX1-F1
#
_cell.length_a   1.000
_cell.length_b   1.000
_cell.length_c   1.000
_cell.angle_alpha   90.00
_cell.angle_beta   90.00
_cell.angle_gamma   90.00
#
_symmetry.space_group_name_H-M   'P 1'
#
loop_
_entity.id
_entity.type
_entity.pdbx_description
1 polymer ?
#
loop_
_entity_poly.entity_id
_entity_poly.type
_entity_poly.pdbx_seq_one_letter_code
_entity_poly.pdbx_strand_id
1 'polypeptide(L)' 'MNFPEEIKRMRQRSFLTQQDFAKKIGVAFSTVNRWESGRAKPNLKAMKSINAFCLENSIPYETIEEAWLDYKIEK' A
#
# COMPACT_ATOMS: atom_id res chain seq x y z
N MET A 1 -3.57 14.08 2.88
CA MET A 1 -2.58 13.06 2.47
C MET A 1 -3.15 12.29 1.30
N ASN A 2 -2.33 11.84 0.36
CA ASN A 2 -2.80 11.04 -0.79
C ASN A 2 -2.42 9.58 -0.57
N PHE A 3 -3.36 8.66 -0.76
CA PHE A 3 -3.16 7.23 -0.51
C PHE A 3 -1.94 6.60 -1.21
N PRO A 4 -1.67 6.88 -2.50
CA PRO A 4 -0.45 6.43 -3.19
C PRO A 4 0.86 6.78 -2.45
N GLU A 5 0.94 7.98 -1.89
CA GLU A 5 2.12 8.43 -1.17
C GLU A 5 2.26 7.76 0.19
N GLU A 6 1.15 7.46 0.88
CA GLU A 6 1.19 6.74 2.15
C GLU A 6 1.69 5.29 1.98
N ILE A 7 1.24 4.60 0.93
CA ILE A 7 1.77 3.25 0.59
C ILE A 7 3.27 3.32 0.28
N LYS A 8 3.70 4.31 -0.52
CA LYS A 8 5.10 4.49 -0.88
C LYS A 8 5.96 4.81 0.35
N ARG A 9 5.50 5.70 1.24
CA ARG A 9 6.18 6.06 2.48
C ARG A 9 6.32 4.89 3.43
N MET A 10 5.23 4.13 3.64
CA MET A 10 5.25 2.90 4.43
C MET A 10 6.33 1.95 3.90
N ARG A 11 6.29 1.66 2.59
CA ARG A 11 7.27 0.76 1.96
C ARG A 11 8.71 1.24 2.15
N GLN A 12 8.96 2.53 1.92
CA GLN A 12 10.31 3.12 2.05
C GLN A 12 10.80 3.10 3.50
N ARG A 13 9.92 3.33 4.48
CA ARG A 13 10.24 3.20 5.91
C ARG A 13 10.57 1.77 6.31
N SER A 14 10.02 0.79 5.62
CA SER A 14 10.39 -0.63 5.76
C SER A 14 11.64 -1.02 4.98
N PHE A 15 12.33 -0.08 4.31
CA PHE A 15 13.52 -0.32 3.48
C PHE A 15 13.30 -1.35 2.34
N LEU A 16 12.07 -1.45 1.83
CA LEU A 16 11.74 -2.41 0.76
C LEU A 16 11.72 -1.74 -0.61
N THR A 17 12.19 -2.45 -1.64
CA THR A 17 11.86 -2.07 -3.02
C THR A 17 10.38 -2.36 -3.30
N GLN A 18 9.82 -1.78 -4.37
CA GLN A 18 8.45 -2.12 -4.81
C GLN A 18 8.30 -3.63 -5.06
N GLN A 19 9.36 -4.28 -5.56
CA GLN A 19 9.36 -5.72 -5.84
C GLN A 19 9.36 -6.54 -4.55
N ASP A 20 10.16 -6.15 -3.55
CA ASP A 20 10.20 -6.87 -2.27
C ASP A 20 8.90 -6.70 -1.48
N PHE A 21 8.33 -5.49 -1.50
CA PHE A 21 7.02 -5.25 -0.93
C PHE A 21 5.95 -6.09 -1.62
N ALA A 22 5.90 -6.09 -2.95
CA ALA A 22 4.96 -6.90 -3.72
C ALA A 22 5.04 -8.40 -3.35
N LYS A 23 6.27 -8.94 -3.22
CA LYS A 23 6.49 -10.32 -2.74
C LYS A 23 5.95 -10.53 -1.32
N LYS A 24 6.24 -9.61 -0.38
CA LYS A 24 5.79 -9.68 1.02
C LYS A 24 4.26 -9.72 1.15
N ILE A 25 3.54 -8.90 0.38
CA ILE A 25 2.07 -8.84 0.45
C ILE A 25 1.36 -9.75 -0.57
N GLY A 26 2.12 -10.54 -1.35
CA GLY A 26 1.58 -11.56 -2.26
C GLY A 26 0.89 -11.00 -3.51
N VAL A 27 1.41 -9.92 -4.09
CA VAL A 27 0.90 -9.32 -5.34
C VAL A 27 2.00 -9.16 -6.38
N ALA A 28 1.64 -8.86 -7.63
CA ALA A 28 2.62 -8.55 -8.67
C ALA A 28 3.26 -7.16 -8.45
N PHE A 29 4.52 -6.99 -8.86
CA PHE A 29 5.20 -5.69 -8.86
C PHE A 29 4.39 -4.59 -9.55
N SER A 30 3.81 -4.90 -10.71
CA SER A 30 2.98 -3.97 -11.49
C SER A 30 1.77 -3.46 -10.71
N THR A 31 1.23 -4.27 -9.79
CA THR A 31 0.13 -3.90 -8.91
C THR A 31 0.56 -2.82 -7.91
N VAL A 32 1.69 -3.02 -7.23
CA VAL A 32 2.27 -2.01 -6.31
C VAL A 32 2.62 -0.73 -7.05
N ASN A 33 3.26 -0.85 -8.22
CA ASN A 33 3.62 0.32 -9.04
C ASN A 33 2.38 1.16 -9.39
N ARG A 34 1.26 0.54 -9.76
CA ARG A 34 0.01 1.26 -10.07
C ARG A 34 -0.61 1.92 -8.84
N TRP A 35 -0.47 1.33 -7.65
CA TRP A 35 -0.95 1.94 -6.40
C TRP A 35 -0.13 3.17 -6.05
N GLU A 36 1.20 3.07 -6.04
CA GLU A 36 2.10 4.18 -5.74
C GLU A 36 2.08 5.29 -6.80
N SER A 37 1.67 4.96 -8.03
CA SER A 37 1.47 5.95 -9.10
C SER A 37 0.05 6.52 -9.16
N GLY A 38 -0.85 6.14 -8.24
CA GLY A 38 -2.26 6.58 -8.24
C GLY A 38 -3.12 6.09 -9.41
N ARG A 39 -2.66 5.10 -10.16
CA ARG A 39 -3.37 4.54 -11.33
C ARG A 39 -4.33 3.41 -10.96
N ALA A 40 -4.32 2.97 -9.70
CA ALA A 40 -5.18 1.94 -9.16
C ALA A 40 -5.33 2.07 -7.65
N LYS A 41 -6.42 1.52 -7.13
CA LYS A 41 -6.69 1.37 -5.70
C LYS A 41 -6.64 -0.11 -5.33
N PRO A 42 -6.01 -0.51 -4.21
CA PRO A 42 -6.06 -1.89 -3.73
C PRO A 42 -7.51 -2.30 -3.42
N ASN A 43 -7.82 -3.57 -3.67
CA ASN A 43 -9.08 -4.17 -3.23
C ASN A 43 -8.99 -4.65 -1.77
N LEU A 44 -10.11 -5.10 -1.20
CA LEU A 44 -10.17 -5.58 0.19
C LEU A 44 -9.17 -6.70 0.50
N LYS A 45 -8.94 -7.63 -0.44
CA LYS A 45 -7.96 -8.71 -0.26
C LYS A 45 -6.54 -8.17 -0.14
N ALA A 46 -6.18 -7.22 -1.00
CA ALA A 46 -4.89 -6.53 -0.94
C ALA A 46 -4.74 -5.69 0.33
N MET A 47 -5.79 -4.98 0.76
CA MET A 47 -5.78 -4.23 2.02
C MET A 47 -5.59 -5.15 3.22
N LYS A 48 -6.20 -6.35 3.22
CA LYS A 48 -5.96 -7.36 4.26
C LYS A 48 -4.49 -7.77 4.32
N SER A 49 -3.83 -7.98 3.18
CA SER A 49 -2.39 -8.25 3.13
C SER A 49 -1.55 -7.07 3.63
N ILE A 50 -1.92 -5.84 3.28
CA ILE A 50 -1.23 -4.62 3.73
C ILE A 50 -1.37 -4.47 5.26
N ASN A 51 -2.56 -4.71 5.82
CA ASN A 51 -2.77 -4.68 7.27
C ASN A 51 -1.91 -5.73 7.99
N ALA A 52 -1.87 -6.97 7.48
CA ALA A 52 -1.01 -8.02 8.03
C ALA A 52 0.48 -7.63 8.00
N PHE A 53 0.94 -7.02 6.90
CA PHE A 53 2.30 -6.49 6.80
C PHE A 53 2.55 -5.37 7.81
N CYS A 54 1.60 -4.45 8.00
CA CYS A 54 1.73 -3.37 8.98
C CYS A 54 1.87 -3.92 10.41
N LEU A 55 1.05 -4.92 10.76
CA LEU A 55 1.10 -5.57 12.07
C LEU A 55 2.45 -6.27 12.32
N GLU A 56 2.99 -6.99 11.32
CA GLU A 56 4.29 -7.68 11.41
C GLU A 56 5.46 -6.69 11.60
N ASN A 57 5.35 -5.48 11.03
CA ASN A 57 6.42 -4.48 11.03
C ASN A 57 6.19 -3.33 12.02
N SER A 58 5.19 -3.45 12.91
CA SER A 58 4.80 -2.41 13.88
C SER A 58 4.56 -1.03 13.24
N ILE A 59 3.92 -1.03 12.08
CA ILE A 59 3.54 0.18 11.34
C ILE A 59 2.09 0.55 11.68
N PRO A 60 1.79 1.81 12.02
CA PRO A 60 0.41 2.27 12.19
C PRO A 60 -0.39 2.09 10.90
N TYR A 61 -1.46 1.29 10.96
CA TYR A 61 -2.32 0.99 9.82
C TYR A 61 -3.45 2.01 9.67
N GLU A 62 -3.84 2.70 10.75
CA GLU A 62 -5.00 3.61 10.77
C GLU A 62 -4.87 4.71 9.71
N THR A 63 -3.68 5.30 9.59
CA THR A 63 -3.41 6.36 8.59
C THR A 63 -3.53 5.86 7.15
N ILE A 64 -3.15 4.61 6.89
CA ILE A 64 -3.24 3.99 5.56
C ILE A 64 -4.71 3.63 5.25
N GLU A 65 -5.45 3.15 6.25
CA GLU A 65 -6.86 2.81 6.14
C GLU A 65 -7.73 4.03 5.85
N GLU A 66 -7.58 5.11 6.61
CA GLU A 66 -8.31 6.36 6.40
C GLU A 66 -8.03 6.91 4.99
N ALA A 67 -6.74 7.01 4.62
CA ALA A 67 -6.34 7.46 3.29
C ALA A 67 -6.93 6.57 2.19
N TRP A 68 -6.98 5.25 2.40
CA TRP A 68 -7.57 4.31 1.45
C TRP A 68 -9.07 4.53 1.31
N LEU A 69 -9.82 4.68 2.41
CA LEU A 69 -11.27 4.87 2.37
C LEU A 69 -11.65 6.14 1.60
N ASP A 70 -10.94 7.24 1.85
CA ASP A 70 -11.20 8.54 1.21
C ASP A 70 -10.68 8.64 -0.23
N TYR A 71 -9.76 7.77 -0.62
CA TYR A 71 -9.12 7.85 -1.94
C TYR A 71 -10.06 7.48 -3.08
N LYS A 72 -10.16 8.40 -4.05
CA LYS A 72 -10.81 8.20 -5.36
C LYS A 72 -9.76 8.26 -6.46
N ILE A 73 -9.86 7.34 -7.42
CA ILE A 73 -9.03 7.38 -8.62
C ILE A 73 -9.58 8.50 -9.50
N GLU A 74 -8.78 9.54 -9.74
CA GLU A 74 -9.09 10.56 -10.73
C GLU A 74 -9.13 9.91 -12.13
N LYS A 75 -10.22 10.13 -12.86
CA LYS A 75 -10.43 9.59 -14.21
C LYS A 75 -9.70 10.41 -15.26
#